data_AF-A0AAD8BJ62-F1
#
_entry.id   AF-A0AAD8BJ62-F1
#
_cell.length_a   1.000
_cell.length_b   1.000
_cell.length_c   1.000
_cell.angle_alpha   90.00
_cell.angle_beta   90.00
_cell.angle_gamma   90.00
#
_symmetry.space_group_name_H-M   'P 1'
#
loop_
_entity.id
_entity.type
_entity.pdbx_description
1 polymer ?
#
loop_
_entity_poly.entity_id
_entity_poly.type
_entity_poly.pdbx_seq_one_letter_code
_entity_poly.pdbx_strand_id
1 'polypeptide(L)'
;MAKLIYAIKIYLFHHQKEIFSLTAKDKSQLKRFVQFGALLYTKSWIQAPCAAEAPGGDLLLWKNLQQYQSIDHDISIAAQKILQNHTWYLSDETVSLALFSDEVFPIEKQKIITGFGIEPSERHVRGDPSLLQIEDVSLGHFSKRRSQNLLTKLQIGHSFLVLPPEQWNDNTDYQKGKQRINDLRVVNDTAERGVKLFEDYNRLLTKNEKEKQFILQVVEANRKVIPAQTTKKSVICAVSV
;
A
#
# COMPACT_ATOMS: atom_id res chain seq x y z
N MET A 1 3.72 -8.60 5.59
CA MET A 1 4.89 -7.93 6.22
C MET A 1 5.87 -8.82 6.96
N ALA A 2 5.48 -9.66 7.93
CA ALA A 2 6.43 -10.43 8.74
C ALA A 2 7.47 -11.23 7.92
N LYS A 3 7.02 -11.91 6.85
CA LYS A 3 7.91 -12.64 5.92
C LYS A 3 8.99 -11.74 5.28
N LEU A 4 8.67 -10.50 4.92
CA LEU A 4 9.65 -9.55 4.40
C LEU A 4 10.66 -9.12 5.47
N ILE A 5 10.21 -8.84 6.69
CA ILE A 5 11.12 -8.51 7.80
C ILE A 5 12.10 -9.67 8.05
N TYR A 6 11.62 -10.91 8.04
CA TYR A 6 12.49 -12.08 8.16
C TYR A 6 13.44 -12.22 6.97
N ALA A 7 12.96 -12.02 5.74
CA ALA A 7 13.81 -12.06 4.56
C ALA A 7 14.92 -11.00 4.60
N ILE A 8 14.60 -9.76 5.01
CA ILE A 8 15.58 -8.69 5.23
C ILE A 8 16.62 -9.13 6.25
N LYS A 9 16.19 -9.68 7.39
CA LYS A 9 17.10 -10.20 8.42
C LYS A 9 18.02 -11.29 7.87
N ILE A 10 17.46 -12.31 7.20
CA ILE A 10 18.25 -13.38 6.60
C ILE A 10 19.26 -12.80 5.60
N TYR A 11 18.84 -11.84 4.77
CA TYR A 11 19.71 -11.20 3.79
C TYR A 11 20.83 -10.38 4.44
N LEU A 12 20.57 -9.66 5.53
CA LEU A 12 21.62 -8.90 6.24
C LEU A 12 22.65 -9.82 6.91
N PHE A 13 22.22 -10.94 7.46
CA PHE A 13 23.07 -11.87 8.20
C PHE A 13 23.50 -13.12 7.40
N HIS A 14 23.28 -13.14 6.09
CA HIS A 14 23.51 -14.33 5.25
C HIS A 14 24.97 -14.82 5.18
N HIS A 15 25.92 -14.03 5.67
CA HIS A 15 27.34 -14.41 5.79
C HIS A 15 27.58 -15.39 6.95
N GLN A 16 26.67 -15.46 7.94
CA GLN A 16 26.71 -16.39 9.06
C GLN A 16 26.30 -17.80 8.61
N LYS A 17 27.22 -18.49 7.90
CA LYS A 17 26.96 -19.79 7.25
C LYS A 17 26.52 -20.90 8.21
N GLU A 18 26.88 -20.81 9.48
CA GLU A 18 26.47 -21.76 10.54
C GLU A 18 24.98 -21.66 10.87
N ILE A 19 24.38 -20.50 10.61
CA ILE A 19 22.95 -20.22 10.88
C ILE A 19 22.13 -20.30 9.59
N PHE A 20 22.68 -19.81 8.47
CA PHE A 20 21.99 -19.72 7.20
C PHE A 20 22.75 -20.45 6.09
N SER A 21 22.34 -21.69 5.81
CA SER A 21 22.85 -22.47 4.68
C SER A 21 22.05 -22.16 3.40
N LEU A 22 22.39 -21.07 2.72
CA LEU A 22 21.73 -20.62 1.49
C LEU A 22 22.53 -21.03 0.23
N THR A 23 21.85 -21.62 -0.75
CA THR A 23 22.43 -21.85 -2.08
C THR A 23 22.62 -20.53 -2.84
N ALA A 24 23.36 -20.56 -3.95
CA ALA A 24 23.51 -19.39 -4.81
C ALA A 24 22.16 -18.90 -5.38
N LYS A 25 21.27 -19.84 -5.70
CA LYS A 25 19.90 -19.56 -6.14
C LYS A 25 19.10 -18.86 -5.04
N ASP A 26 19.15 -19.38 -3.81
CA ASP A 26 18.44 -18.79 -2.66
C ASP A 26 18.90 -17.36 -2.40
N LYS A 27 20.21 -17.11 -2.44
CA LYS A 27 20.78 -15.76 -2.26
C LYS A 27 20.28 -14.79 -3.32
N SER A 28 20.26 -15.21 -4.59
CA SER A 28 19.76 -14.40 -5.71
C SER A 28 18.28 -14.06 -5.54
N GLN A 29 17.45 -15.06 -5.24
CA GLN A 29 16.02 -14.89 -5.02
C GLN A 29 15.71 -14.02 -3.80
N LEU A 30 16.41 -14.27 -2.69
CA LEU A 30 16.28 -13.50 -1.46
C LEU A 30 16.65 -12.03 -1.68
N LYS A 31 17.73 -11.76 -2.43
CA LYS A 31 18.14 -10.42 -2.82
C LYS A 31 17.03 -9.70 -3.58
N ARG A 32 16.49 -10.31 -4.64
CA ARG A 32 15.39 -9.75 -5.45
C ARG A 32 14.18 -9.41 -4.58
N PHE A 33 13.81 -10.33 -3.68
CA PHE A 33 12.67 -10.15 -2.78
C PHE A 33 12.87 -9.00 -1.79
N VAL A 34 14.04 -8.95 -1.16
CA VAL A 34 14.40 -7.91 -0.19
C VAL A 34 14.48 -6.55 -0.86
N GLN A 35 15.06 -6.45 -2.06
CA GLN A 35 15.12 -5.21 -2.83
C GLN A 35 13.72 -4.69 -3.15
N PHE A 36 12.85 -5.53 -3.71
CA PHE A 36 11.46 -5.14 -3.98
C PHE A 36 10.74 -4.69 -2.71
N GLY A 37 10.86 -5.49 -1.65
CA GLY A 37 10.17 -5.23 -0.39
C GLY A 37 10.62 -3.94 0.27
N ALA A 38 11.93 -3.69 0.31
CA ALA A 38 12.52 -2.51 0.94
C ALA A 38 12.30 -1.24 0.12
N LEU A 39 12.46 -1.30 -1.21
CA LEU A 39 12.41 -0.12 -2.08
C LEU A 39 10.98 0.33 -2.39
N LEU A 40 10.03 -0.60 -2.49
CA LEU A 40 8.67 -0.30 -2.94
C LEU A 40 7.63 -0.59 -1.86
N TYR A 41 7.57 -1.85 -1.46
CA TYR A 41 6.40 -2.36 -0.74
C TYR A 41 6.28 -1.85 0.70
N THR A 42 7.42 -1.64 1.39
CA THR A 42 7.41 -1.24 2.81
C THR A 42 6.73 0.11 3.02
N LYS A 43 6.99 1.10 2.16
CA LYS A 43 6.34 2.42 2.25
C LYS A 43 4.84 2.28 2.07
N SER A 44 4.41 1.62 0.99
CA SER A 44 2.98 1.39 0.72
C SER A 44 2.31 0.64 1.87
N TRP A 45 2.96 -0.38 2.44
CA TRP A 45 2.41 -1.14 3.57
C TRP A 45 2.21 -0.30 4.84
N ILE A 46 3.14 0.59 5.17
CA ILE A 46 3.05 1.43 6.38
C ILE A 46 1.92 2.47 6.25
N GLN A 47 1.69 2.99 5.04
CA GLN A 47 0.66 4.00 4.77
C GLN A 47 -0.73 3.40 4.52
N ALA A 48 -0.80 2.12 4.19
CA ALA A 48 -2.05 1.43 3.86
C ALA A 48 -3.18 1.49 4.92
N PRO A 49 -2.94 1.58 6.25
CA PRO A 49 -4.02 1.81 7.22
C PRO A 49 -4.55 3.25 7.24
N CYS A 50 -3.97 4.19 6.49
CA CYS A 50 -4.44 5.57 6.41
C CYS A 50 -5.34 5.77 5.19
N ALA A 51 -6.63 6.04 5.44
CA ALA A 51 -7.63 6.23 4.39
C ALA A 51 -7.29 7.39 3.45
N ALA A 52 -6.80 8.50 4.00
CA ALA A 52 -6.42 9.69 3.24
C ALA A 52 -5.26 9.41 2.28
N GLU A 53 -4.27 8.64 2.73
CA GLU A 53 -3.07 8.34 1.94
C GLU A 53 -3.28 7.22 0.92
N ALA A 54 -4.32 6.40 1.07
CA ALA A 54 -4.49 5.19 0.27
C ALA A 54 -4.56 5.45 -1.25
N PRO A 55 -5.35 6.42 -1.79
CA PRO A 55 -5.38 6.64 -3.24
C PRO A 55 -4.05 7.17 -3.78
N GLY A 56 -3.41 8.12 -3.09
CA GLY A 56 -2.11 8.66 -3.48
C GLY A 56 -1.01 7.60 -3.43
N GLY A 57 -1.01 6.77 -2.38
CA GLY A 57 -0.09 5.66 -2.19
C GLY A 57 -0.22 4.57 -3.26
N ASP A 58 -1.46 4.23 -3.66
CA ASP A 58 -1.73 3.27 -4.73
C ASP A 58 -1.21 3.77 -6.08
N LEU A 59 -1.49 5.03 -6.42
CA LEU A 59 -1.01 5.64 -7.67
C LEU A 59 0.52 5.76 -7.68
N LEU A 60 1.12 6.14 -6.56
CA LEU A 60 2.57 6.22 -6.42
C LEU A 60 3.22 4.84 -6.56
N LEU A 61 2.65 3.80 -5.95
CA LEU A 61 3.12 2.43 -6.09
C LEU A 61 3.08 1.98 -7.56
N TRP A 62 2.01 2.29 -8.29
CA TRP A 62 1.92 2.02 -9.72
C TRP A 62 3.06 2.66 -10.52
N LYS A 63 3.29 3.97 -10.33
CA LYS A 63 4.37 4.71 -11.00
C LYS A 63 5.76 4.16 -10.64
N ASN A 64 5.97 3.85 -9.37
CA ASN A 64 7.25 3.28 -8.93
C ASN A 64 7.48 1.88 -9.50
N LEU A 65 6.43 1.06 -9.65
CA LEU A 65 6.53 -0.23 -10.32
C LEU A 65 6.94 -0.05 -11.79
N GLN A 66 6.36 0.91 -12.51
CA GLN A 66 6.77 1.20 -13.89
C GLN A 66 8.28 1.50 -13.98
N GLN A 67 8.82 2.33 -13.08
CA GLN A 67 10.25 2.62 -13.02
C GLN A 67 11.08 1.38 -12.62
N TYR A 68 10.58 0.58 -11.68
CA TYR A 68 11.25 -0.63 -11.18
C TYR A 68 11.38 -1.74 -12.23
N GLN A 69 10.65 -1.67 -13.36
CA GLN A 69 10.85 -2.59 -14.48
C GLN A 69 12.30 -2.61 -14.98
N SER A 70 13.02 -1.48 -14.87
CA SER A 70 14.44 -1.38 -15.23
C SER A 70 15.37 -2.16 -14.29
N ILE A 71 14.93 -2.45 -13.06
CA ILE A 71 15.69 -3.16 -12.03
C ILE A 71 15.30 -4.64 -12.03
N ASP A 72 13.99 -4.92 -12.07
CA ASP A 72 13.45 -6.28 -12.10
C ASP A 72 12.12 -6.30 -12.85
N HIS A 73 12.21 -6.63 -14.14
CA HIS A 73 11.06 -6.67 -15.04
C HIS A 73 9.98 -7.64 -14.56
N ASP A 74 10.34 -8.89 -14.26
CA ASP A 74 9.37 -9.93 -13.90
C ASP A 74 8.58 -9.58 -12.64
N ILE A 75 9.28 -9.12 -11.59
CA ILE A 75 8.62 -8.75 -10.32
C ILE A 75 7.73 -7.54 -10.53
N SER A 76 8.18 -6.55 -11.29
CA SER A 76 7.39 -5.36 -11.55
C SER A 76 6.10 -5.71 -12.30
N ILE A 77 6.18 -6.48 -13.39
CA ILE A 77 4.99 -6.89 -14.17
C ILE A 77 4.04 -7.73 -13.31
N ALA A 78 4.56 -8.66 -12.51
CA ALA A 78 3.74 -9.46 -11.60
C ALA A 78 3.01 -8.58 -10.55
N ALA A 79 3.72 -7.65 -9.93
CA ALA A 79 3.15 -6.75 -8.92
C ALA A 79 2.14 -5.75 -9.54
N GLN A 80 2.41 -5.23 -10.74
CA GLN A 80 1.48 -4.39 -11.49
C GLN A 80 0.16 -5.11 -11.77
N LYS A 81 0.23 -6.36 -12.25
CA LYS A 81 -0.96 -7.17 -12.51
C LYS A 81 -1.79 -7.38 -11.25
N ILE A 82 -1.14 -7.53 -10.09
CA ILE A 82 -1.85 -7.65 -8.80
C ILE A 82 -2.50 -6.32 -8.45
N LEU A 83 -1.78 -5.20 -8.55
CA LEU A 83 -2.33 -3.87 -8.24
C LEU A 83 -3.54 -3.52 -9.12
N GLN A 84 -3.52 -3.87 -10.41
CA GLN A 84 -4.65 -3.69 -11.33
C GLN A 84 -5.91 -4.46 -10.92
N ASN A 85 -5.77 -5.57 -10.19
CA ASN A 85 -6.92 -6.32 -9.67
C ASN A 85 -7.47 -5.74 -8.35
N HIS A 86 -6.77 -4.74 -7.78
CA HIS A 86 -7.04 -4.17 -6.47
C HIS A 86 -6.95 -2.63 -6.50
N THR A 87 -7.64 -1.98 -7.44
CA THR A 87 -7.67 -0.51 -7.59
C THR A 87 -8.76 0.15 -6.76
N TRP A 88 -9.12 -0.43 -5.61
CA TRP A 88 -10.29 -0.03 -4.82
C TRP A 88 -10.25 1.44 -4.39
N TYR A 89 -9.09 1.94 -3.95
CA TYR A 89 -8.89 3.35 -3.57
C TYR A 89 -8.75 4.28 -4.78
N LEU A 90 -8.36 3.73 -5.93
CA LEU A 90 -8.36 4.38 -7.24
C LEU A 90 -9.69 4.12 -7.98
N SER A 91 -10.78 4.34 -7.27
CA SER A 91 -12.14 4.29 -7.83
C SER A 91 -12.77 5.66 -7.80
N ASP A 92 -13.83 5.82 -8.59
CA ASP A 92 -14.62 7.05 -8.61
C ASP A 92 -15.46 7.27 -7.35
N GLU A 93 -15.43 6.37 -6.36
CA GLU A 93 -16.01 6.60 -5.04
C GLU A 93 -14.96 7.13 -4.07
N THR A 94 -13.81 6.48 -4.00
CA THR A 94 -12.86 6.63 -2.89
C THR A 94 -11.68 7.53 -3.19
N VAL A 95 -11.43 7.92 -4.45
CA VAL A 95 -10.28 8.77 -4.77
C VAL A 95 -10.35 10.13 -4.06
N SER A 96 -11.55 10.61 -3.71
CA SER A 96 -11.74 11.86 -2.95
C SER A 96 -11.20 11.81 -1.52
N LEU A 97 -10.88 10.63 -0.97
CA LEU A 97 -10.18 10.51 0.31
C LEU A 97 -8.81 11.21 0.27
N ALA A 98 -8.16 11.25 -0.90
CA ALA A 98 -6.87 11.91 -1.11
C ALA A 98 -6.92 13.44 -0.92
N LEU A 99 -8.11 14.06 -0.90
CA LEU A 99 -8.26 15.48 -0.59
C LEU A 99 -7.77 15.82 0.83
N PHE A 100 -7.79 14.84 1.74
CA PHE A 100 -7.41 14.99 3.14
C PHE A 100 -5.99 14.52 3.44
N SER A 101 -5.25 14.05 2.42
CA SER A 101 -3.84 13.66 2.55
C SER A 101 -2.95 14.89 2.67
N ASP A 102 -1.90 14.76 3.49
CA ASP A 102 -0.84 15.76 3.61
C ASP A 102 0.25 15.59 2.54
N GLU A 103 0.32 14.42 1.91
CA GLU A 103 1.29 14.09 0.86
C GLU A 103 0.80 14.47 -0.55
N VAL A 104 -0.51 14.66 -0.73
CA VAL A 104 -1.11 15.02 -2.03
C VAL A 104 -1.05 16.54 -2.23
N PHE A 105 -0.32 16.95 -3.27
CA PHE A 105 -0.14 18.38 -3.58
C PHE A 105 -1.45 19.10 -3.95
N PRO A 106 -1.56 20.42 -3.69
CA PRO A 106 -2.72 21.24 -4.04
C PRO A 106 -3.20 21.09 -5.49
N ILE A 107 -2.26 21.09 -6.45
CA ILE A 107 -2.59 20.94 -7.87
C ILE A 107 -3.33 19.63 -8.17
N GLU A 108 -2.97 18.55 -7.47
CA GLU A 108 -3.58 17.24 -7.64
C GLU A 108 -4.96 17.19 -6.96
N LYS A 109 -5.11 17.83 -5.79
CA LYS A 109 -6.41 18.03 -5.13
C LYS A 109 -7.38 18.79 -6.03
N GLN A 110 -6.89 19.81 -6.73
CA GLN A 110 -7.70 20.57 -7.69
C GLN A 110 -8.18 19.70 -8.86
N LYS A 111 -7.34 18.82 -9.40
CA LYS A 111 -7.76 17.87 -10.46
C LYS A 111 -8.85 16.93 -9.99
N ILE A 112 -8.79 16.46 -8.73
CA ILE A 112 -9.86 15.64 -8.14
C ILE A 112 -11.17 16.43 -8.11
N ILE A 113 -11.15 17.70 -7.69
CA ILE A 113 -12.36 18.54 -7.65
C ILE A 113 -12.94 18.76 -9.03
N THR A 114 -12.11 19.04 -10.04
CA THR A 114 -12.56 19.17 -11.44
C THR A 114 -13.32 17.92 -11.89
N GLY A 115 -12.89 16.74 -11.45
CA GLY A 115 -13.58 15.47 -11.71
C GLY A 115 -15.01 15.40 -11.17
N PHE A 116 -15.37 16.14 -10.12
CA PHE A 116 -16.74 16.12 -9.55
C PHE A 116 -17.81 16.61 -10.53
N GLY A 117 -17.44 17.41 -11.52
CA GLY A 117 -18.33 17.84 -12.59
C GLY A 117 -18.70 16.73 -13.58
N ILE A 118 -17.90 15.67 -13.66
CA ILE A 118 -18.05 14.60 -14.64
C ILE A 118 -19.05 13.56 -14.14
N GLU A 119 -20.05 13.23 -14.97
CA GLU A 119 -21.00 12.17 -14.66
C GLU A 119 -20.30 10.81 -14.55
N PRO A 120 -20.64 9.99 -13.55
CA PRO A 120 -20.07 8.67 -13.42
C PRO A 120 -20.67 7.72 -14.47
N SER A 121 -19.85 6.80 -14.96
CA SER A 121 -20.29 5.66 -15.77
C SER A 121 -20.77 4.51 -14.87
N GLU A 122 -20.89 3.30 -15.43
CA GLU A 122 -21.19 2.09 -14.66
C GLU A 122 -20.27 1.93 -13.44
N ARG A 123 -20.85 1.47 -12.33
CA ARG A 123 -20.13 1.37 -11.06
C ARG A 123 -19.19 0.19 -11.05
N HIS A 124 -17.90 0.50 -11.08
CA HIS A 124 -16.82 -0.48 -10.94
C HIS A 124 -16.36 -0.54 -9.48
N VAL A 125 -16.91 -1.48 -8.71
CA VAL A 125 -16.64 -1.60 -7.26
C VAL A 125 -15.15 -1.71 -6.94
N ARG A 126 -14.39 -2.37 -7.82
CA ARG A 126 -12.94 -2.58 -7.63
C ARG A 126 -12.08 -1.50 -8.28
N GLY A 127 -12.67 -0.46 -8.86
CA GLY A 127 -11.98 0.52 -9.70
C GLY A 127 -11.87 0.08 -11.17
N ASP A 128 -11.37 0.99 -12.00
CA ASP A 128 -11.12 0.75 -13.43
C ASP A 128 -9.60 0.75 -13.70
N PRO A 129 -8.98 -0.42 -13.88
CA PRO A 129 -7.54 -0.51 -14.10
C PRO A 129 -7.10 0.04 -15.47
N SER A 130 -8.01 0.27 -16.42
CA SER A 130 -7.65 0.85 -17.72
C SER A 130 -7.14 2.29 -17.56
N LEU A 131 -7.64 3.02 -16.57
CA LEU A 131 -7.22 4.39 -16.25
C LEU A 131 -5.75 4.48 -15.81
N LEU A 132 -5.17 3.39 -15.28
CA LEU A 132 -3.75 3.33 -14.92
C LEU A 132 -2.83 3.36 -16.15
N GLN A 133 -3.35 3.05 -17.33
CA GLN A 133 -2.59 3.06 -18.60
C GLN A 133 -2.57 4.43 -19.27
N ILE A 134 -3.28 5.42 -18.71
CA ILE A 134 -3.25 6.80 -19.23
C ILE A 134 -1.84 7.36 -19.04
N GLU A 135 -1.32 7.98 -20.10
CA GLU A 135 -0.05 8.72 -20.03
C GLU A 135 -0.18 9.86 -19.01
N ASP A 136 0.80 10.00 -18.13
CA ASP A 136 0.76 10.95 -17.01
C ASP A 136 -0.50 10.85 -16.13
N VAL A 137 -0.94 9.62 -15.87
CA VAL A 137 -2.06 9.33 -14.97
C VAL A 137 -1.95 10.09 -13.64
N SER A 138 -3.09 10.62 -13.23
CA SER A 138 -3.28 11.50 -12.07
C SER A 138 -4.54 11.09 -11.32
N LEU A 139 -4.65 11.42 -10.04
CA LEU A 139 -5.81 11.12 -9.20
C LEU A 139 -7.11 11.71 -9.78
N GLY A 140 -7.02 12.85 -10.48
CA GLY A 140 -8.16 13.48 -11.15
C GLY A 140 -8.82 12.59 -12.21
N HIS A 141 -8.08 11.68 -12.86
CA HIS A 141 -8.65 10.78 -13.88
C HIS A 141 -9.66 9.79 -13.28
N PHE A 142 -9.50 9.44 -12.01
CA PHE A 142 -10.40 8.55 -11.29
C PHE A 142 -11.60 9.29 -10.70
N SER A 143 -11.53 10.62 -10.57
CA SER A 143 -12.57 11.40 -9.90
C SER A 143 -13.77 11.65 -10.80
N LYS A 144 -14.97 11.40 -10.27
CA LYS A 144 -16.27 11.66 -10.90
C LYS A 144 -17.21 12.27 -9.86
N ARG A 145 -18.44 12.62 -10.24
CA ARG A 145 -19.46 13.10 -9.28
C ARG A 145 -19.71 12.14 -8.12
N ARG A 146 -19.54 10.84 -8.35
CA ARG A 146 -19.66 9.82 -7.29
C ARG A 146 -18.64 10.03 -6.15
N SER A 147 -17.49 10.63 -6.43
CA SER A 147 -16.44 10.92 -5.45
C SER A 147 -16.88 12.01 -4.47
N GLN A 148 -17.62 13.02 -4.98
CA GLN A 148 -18.24 14.05 -4.15
C GLN A 148 -19.36 13.47 -3.28
N ASN A 149 -20.18 12.56 -3.83
CA ASN A 149 -21.25 11.91 -3.07
C ASN A 149 -20.73 11.12 -1.86
N LEU A 150 -19.51 10.58 -1.92
CA LEU A 150 -18.87 9.94 -0.76
C LEU A 150 -18.66 10.95 0.39
N LEU A 151 -18.23 12.18 0.10
CA LEU A 151 -18.05 13.23 1.12
C LEU A 151 -19.36 13.53 1.84
N THR A 152 -20.46 13.67 1.10
CA THR A 152 -21.80 13.84 1.67
C THR A 152 -22.19 12.67 2.57
N LYS A 153 -21.94 11.43 2.14
CA LYS A 153 -22.25 10.22 2.92
C LYS A 153 -21.42 10.15 4.22
N LEU A 154 -20.18 10.65 4.18
CA LEU A 154 -19.31 10.75 5.35
C LEU A 154 -19.61 11.97 6.22
N GLN A 155 -20.67 12.74 5.91
CA GLN A 155 -21.09 13.95 6.62
C GLN A 155 -19.98 15.01 6.67
N ILE A 156 -19.24 15.15 5.58
CA ILE A 156 -18.21 16.16 5.41
C ILE A 156 -18.83 17.35 4.68
N GLY A 157 -18.73 18.54 5.27
CA GLY A 157 -19.22 19.78 4.66
C GLY A 157 -18.41 20.16 3.43
N HIS A 158 -19.03 20.88 2.50
CA HIS A 158 -18.44 21.20 1.19
C HIS A 158 -17.86 22.62 1.10
N SER A 159 -17.88 23.40 2.20
CA SER A 159 -17.48 24.81 2.15
C SER A 159 -16.03 25.03 1.71
N PHE A 160 -15.14 24.06 1.92
CA PHE A 160 -13.76 24.12 1.45
C PHE A 160 -13.62 23.91 -0.06
N LEU A 161 -14.56 23.23 -0.73
CA LEU A 161 -14.45 22.89 -2.16
C LEU A 161 -14.48 24.12 -3.08
N VAL A 162 -14.97 25.27 -2.60
CA VAL A 162 -14.97 26.54 -3.34
C VAL A 162 -13.72 27.39 -3.08
N LEU A 163 -12.86 26.96 -2.17
CA LEU A 163 -11.62 27.64 -1.81
C LEU A 163 -10.42 26.98 -2.49
N PRO A 164 -9.33 27.72 -2.75
CA PRO A 164 -8.04 27.13 -3.14
C PRO A 164 -7.55 26.10 -2.10
N PRO A 165 -6.98 24.94 -2.50
CA PRO A 165 -6.52 23.92 -1.56
C PRO A 165 -5.51 24.38 -0.51
N GLU A 166 -4.76 25.44 -0.80
CA GLU A 166 -3.82 26.08 0.12
C GLU A 166 -4.50 26.69 1.34
N GLN A 167 -5.79 27.06 1.23
CA GLN A 167 -6.57 27.70 2.29
C GLN A 167 -7.43 26.71 3.10
N TRP A 168 -7.40 25.42 2.75
CA TRP A 168 -8.30 24.44 3.37
C TRP A 168 -7.99 24.18 4.84
N ASN A 169 -6.73 24.30 5.25
CA ASN A 169 -6.33 24.04 6.63
C ASN A 169 -7.02 24.99 7.63
N ASP A 170 -7.47 26.16 7.20
CA ASP A 170 -8.21 27.12 8.02
C ASP A 170 -9.73 26.93 7.95
N ASN A 171 -10.22 26.07 7.04
CA ASN A 171 -11.63 25.81 6.88
C ASN A 171 -12.15 24.75 7.88
N THR A 172 -13.23 25.08 8.59
CA THR A 172 -13.77 24.21 9.64
C THR A 172 -14.34 22.89 9.12
N ASP A 173 -14.94 22.87 7.93
CA ASP A 173 -15.47 21.63 7.34
C ASP A 173 -14.34 20.73 6.88
N TYR A 174 -13.27 21.31 6.33
CA TYR A 174 -12.08 20.56 5.96
C TYR A 174 -11.42 19.92 7.18
N GLN A 175 -11.20 20.68 8.26
CA GLN A 175 -10.61 20.15 9.50
C GLN A 175 -11.43 19.00 10.08
N LYS A 176 -12.77 19.14 10.13
CA LYS A 176 -13.68 18.07 10.57
C LYS A 176 -13.63 16.87 9.62
N GLY A 177 -13.59 17.11 8.31
CA GLY A 177 -13.45 16.08 7.30
C GLY A 177 -12.16 15.30 7.47
N LYS A 178 -11.03 16.01 7.62
CA LYS A 178 -9.70 15.42 7.83
C LYS A 178 -9.68 14.53 9.07
N GLN A 179 -10.24 14.99 10.18
CA GLN A 179 -10.38 14.17 11.39
C GLN A 179 -11.20 12.90 11.12
N ARG A 180 -12.38 13.03 10.49
CA ARG A 180 -13.24 11.89 10.17
C ARG A 180 -12.53 10.87 9.28
N ILE A 181 -11.80 11.32 8.25
CA ILE A 181 -11.06 10.43 7.36
C ILE A 181 -9.92 9.72 8.10
N ASN A 182 -9.21 10.42 8.99
CA ASN A 182 -8.16 9.81 9.80
C ASN A 182 -8.69 8.73 10.76
N ASP A 183 -9.93 8.89 11.22
CA ASP A 183 -10.61 7.91 12.08
C ASP A 183 -11.16 6.69 11.29
N LEU A 184 -11.20 6.73 9.95
CA LEU A 184 -11.65 5.61 9.13
C LEU A 184 -10.64 4.46 9.16
N ARG A 185 -11.04 3.33 9.73
CA ARG A 185 -10.26 2.08 9.69
C ARG A 185 -10.35 1.42 8.32
N VAL A 186 -9.31 1.52 7.51
CA VAL A 186 -9.22 0.93 6.14
C VAL A 186 -8.49 -0.42 6.09
N VAL A 187 -8.54 -1.20 7.17
CA VAL A 187 -7.66 -2.35 7.40
C VAL A 187 -7.85 -3.54 6.43
N ASN A 188 -9.03 -3.69 5.81
CA ASN A 188 -9.37 -4.92 5.09
C ASN A 188 -8.56 -5.13 3.80
N ASP A 189 -8.36 -4.08 3.00
CA ASP A 189 -7.69 -4.17 1.69
C ASP A 189 -6.18 -4.40 1.79
N THR A 190 -5.56 -3.86 2.83
CA THR A 190 -4.11 -3.93 3.04
C THR A 190 -3.66 -5.36 3.29
N ALA A 191 -4.40 -6.08 4.14
CA ALA A 191 -4.11 -7.46 4.49
C ALA A 191 -4.33 -8.38 3.28
N GLU A 192 -5.43 -8.21 2.53
CA GLU A 192 -5.71 -8.98 1.32
C GLU A 192 -4.66 -8.75 0.23
N ARG A 193 -4.33 -7.49 -0.08
CA ARG A 193 -3.29 -7.14 -1.06
C ARG A 193 -1.93 -7.68 -0.67
N GLY A 194 -1.56 -7.57 0.61
CA GLY A 194 -0.29 -8.10 1.10
C GLY A 194 -0.22 -9.62 1.10
N VAL A 195 -1.27 -10.31 1.52
CA VAL A 195 -1.30 -11.78 1.45
C VAL A 195 -1.23 -12.23 0.00
N LYS A 196 -2.01 -11.63 -0.89
CA LYS A 196 -2.06 -12.00 -2.30
C LYS A 196 -0.75 -11.73 -3.04
N LEU A 197 -0.16 -10.55 -2.85
CA LEU A 197 1.14 -10.19 -3.40
C LEU A 197 2.23 -11.17 -2.95
N PHE A 198 2.22 -11.55 -1.67
CA PHE A 198 3.18 -12.54 -1.15
C PHE A 198 2.89 -13.97 -1.63
N GLU A 199 1.64 -14.40 -1.73
CA GLU A 199 1.28 -15.73 -2.22
C GLU A 199 1.70 -15.91 -3.66
N ASP A 200 1.39 -14.94 -4.50
CA ASP A 200 1.73 -14.98 -5.93
C ASP A 200 3.25 -14.77 -6.14
N TYR A 201 3.90 -13.94 -5.33
CA TYR A 201 5.37 -13.86 -5.32
C TYR A 201 6.04 -15.19 -4.92
N ASN A 202 5.53 -15.85 -3.88
CA ASN A 202 6.04 -17.18 -3.48
C ASN A 202 5.84 -18.23 -4.58
N ARG A 203 4.77 -18.13 -5.38
CA ARG A 203 4.54 -19.01 -6.55
C ARG A 203 5.54 -18.75 -7.69
N LEU A 204 6.01 -17.51 -7.85
CA LEU A 204 7.04 -17.14 -8.82
C LEU A 204 8.44 -17.62 -8.38
N LEU A 205 8.73 -17.60 -7.08
CA LEU A 205 10.01 -18.04 -6.53
C LEU A 205 10.21 -19.56 -6.61
N THR A 206 9.20 -20.33 -6.21
CA THR A 206 9.27 -21.79 -6.20
C THR A 206 7.89 -22.47 -6.16
N LYS A 207 7.74 -23.53 -6.96
CA LYS A 207 6.58 -24.44 -6.89
C LYS A 207 6.77 -25.55 -5.84
N ASN A 208 7.95 -25.62 -5.20
CA ASN A 208 8.31 -26.67 -4.27
C ASN A 208 7.85 -26.34 -2.84
N GLU A 209 6.85 -27.05 -2.34
CA GLU A 209 6.34 -26.85 -0.97
C GLU A 209 7.39 -27.11 0.13
N LYS A 210 8.42 -27.92 -0.14
CA LYS A 210 9.50 -28.13 0.83
C LYS A 210 10.37 -26.87 1.02
N GLU A 211 10.59 -26.09 -0.03
CA GLU A 211 11.35 -24.82 0.05
C GLU A 211 10.53 -23.72 0.75
N LYS A 212 9.19 -23.71 0.55
CA LYS A 212 8.28 -22.84 1.31
C LYS A 212 8.25 -23.18 2.80
N GLN A 213 8.15 -24.47 3.11
CA GLN A 213 8.26 -25.00 4.47
C GLN A 213 9.63 -24.68 5.08
N PHE A 214 10.71 -24.77 4.32
CA PHE A 214 12.05 -24.42 4.77
C PHE A 214 12.15 -22.97 5.24
N ILE A 215 11.61 -21.99 4.51
CA ILE A 215 11.60 -20.59 4.95
C ILE A 215 10.82 -20.43 6.26
N LEU A 216 9.65 -21.08 6.39
CA LEU A 216 8.85 -21.05 7.63
C LEU A 216 9.58 -21.74 8.80
N GLN A 217 10.26 -22.85 8.54
CA GLN A 217 11.04 -23.60 9.52
C GLN A 217 12.29 -22.83 9.95
N VAL A 218 12.96 -22.11 9.04
CA VAL A 218 14.08 -21.21 9.35
C VAL A 218 13.60 -20.05 10.21
N VAL A 219 12.42 -19.48 9.92
CA VAL A 219 11.79 -18.44 10.75
C VAL A 219 11.48 -18.97 12.16
N GLU A 220 10.91 -20.17 12.25
CA GLU A 220 10.55 -20.81 13.53
C GLU A 220 11.80 -21.24 14.33
N ALA A 221 12.82 -21.77 13.67
CA ALA A 221 14.11 -22.08 14.29
C ALA A 221 14.80 -20.81 14.81
N ASN A 222 14.77 -19.72 14.04
CA ASN A 222 15.30 -18.42 14.47
C ASN A 222 14.56 -17.88 15.71
N ARG A 223 13.24 -18.06 15.81
CA ARG A 223 12.44 -17.69 16.99
C ARG A 223 12.80 -18.51 18.24
N LYS A 224 13.19 -19.77 18.07
CA LYS A 224 13.61 -20.65 19.17
C LYS A 224 15.03 -20.38 19.65
N VAL A 225 15.91 -19.97 18.75
CA VAL A 225 17.35 -19.75 19.03
C VAL A 225 17.63 -18.34 19.58
N ILE A 226 16.82 -17.34 19.21
CA ILE A 226 17.00 -15.97 19.69
C ILE A 226 16.05 -15.72 20.87
N PRO A 227 16.56 -15.49 22.10
CA PRO A 227 15.72 -15.15 23.23
C PRO A 227 15.01 -13.83 22.94
N ALA A 228 13.68 -13.86 22.83
CA ALA A 228 12.90 -12.64 22.85
C ALA A 228 13.06 -12.03 24.26
N GLN A 229 13.88 -10.99 24.40
CA GLN A 229 14.09 -10.28 25.67
C GLN A 229 12.80 -9.64 26.21
N THR A 230 11.72 -9.66 25.43
CA THR A 230 10.42 -9.08 25.78
C THR A 230 9.31 -10.02 25.33
N THR A 231 8.43 -10.41 26.26
CA THR A 231 7.22 -11.19 25.96
C THR A 231 6.05 -10.26 25.70
N LYS A 232 5.01 -10.73 24.98
CA LYS A 232 3.75 -9.97 24.82
C LYS A 232 3.20 -9.47 26.17
N LYS A 233 3.38 -10.28 27.22
CA LYS A 233 2.97 -9.97 28.59
C LYS A 233 3.75 -8.79 29.18
N SER A 234 5.07 -8.73 28.97
CA SER A 234 5.89 -7.61 29.45
C SER A 234 5.63 -6.32 28.69
N VAL A 235 5.27 -6.38 27.41
CA VAL A 235 4.79 -5.20 26.66
C VAL A 235 3.46 -4.72 27.21
N ILE A 236 2.47 -5.61 27.37
CA ILE A 236 1.13 -5.23 27.87
C ILE A 236 1.19 -4.63 29.28
N CYS A 237 2.03 -5.17 30.17
CA CYS A 237 2.25 -4.59 31.50
C CYS A 237 2.90 -3.21 31.44
N ALA A 238 3.78 -2.94 30.48
CA ALA A 238 4.46 -1.64 30.36
C ALA A 238 3.56 -0.52 29.78
N VAL A 239 2.48 -0.87 29.07
CA VAL A 239 1.52 0.11 28.49
C VAL A 239 0.26 0.25 29.35
N SER A 240 0.16 -0.46 30.48
CA SER A 240 -1.02 -0.42 31.37
C SER A 240 -0.76 0.37 32.68
N VAL A 241 0.22 1.27 32.68
CA VAL A 241 0.46 2.29 33.71
C VAL A 241 0.19 3.66 33.10
#